data_AF-A0A1B1AYD7-F1
#
_entry.id   AF-A0A1B1AYD7-F1
#
_cell.length_a   1.000
_cell.length_b   1.000
_cell.length_c   1.000
_cell.angle_alpha   90.00
_cell.angle_beta   90.00
_cell.angle_gamma   90.00
#
_symmetry.space_group_name_H-M   'P 1'
#
loop_
_entity.id
_entity.type
_entity.pdbx_description
1 polymer ?
#
loop_
_entity_poly.entity_id
_entity_poly.type
_entity_poly.pdbx_seq_one_letter_code
_entity_poly.pdbx_strand_id
1 'polypeptide(L)'
;MTSHDTPDSGLPMLTSAQASHLRALAAPYAQDGHHHSLHDLAHMCRKVPEEQWPGLVAAHFARLRQASKGGESAEELLRDVHARLLPVESLTPELANALRYARVVADGLVFAYALDAPTSVRILTDDDVERAGIEELGRAAYANLMRVPVQHDEVVVEEGAMLHSLYGDSPFVAGKALFLSEAARQAVGEPLPDAGALVVVPTRHNLVYHPIADGSVVDALNSLAAYALGAHEDGPGALSPRVYWWHRGGLTSLTVIDHDTRTFSLRPPPLLLGLMKGLVRLDRAGRLATSTVATAPDLAELAHATAESIAHLGQDPTGLGDAFASALALAHARCATDPKAAHVGTWDAWATAVQLGSALFTGAQPQECHLGEGFVRQLPATPAEPPADARAWLDALYLAAVCRQKDRIGRLCEVPLETLRQDDSVDEYVLHWIDTLQTYFSGRSMDDVVEKLLATMESSMPDALTHAPKDFVNRIDYQPIALFHRLIARDHDTFAKTLAEALAEHAGYWGESPAPRARVALGPLAMASLAYDYEFPVDTTQPYLPMYLLNRERIEVIP
;
A
#
# COMPACT_ATOMS: atom_id res chain seq x y z
N MET A 1 -19.86 6.29 44.35
CA MET A 1 -19.49 7.24 43.29
C MET A 1 -20.61 8.25 43.17
N THR A 2 -20.43 9.43 43.76
CA THR A 2 -21.35 10.56 43.65
C THR A 2 -21.35 11.07 42.20
N SER A 3 -22.50 11.56 41.71
CA SER A 3 -22.72 12.09 40.34
C SER A 3 -21.75 13.23 39.90
N HIS A 4 -20.80 13.63 40.73
CA HIS A 4 -19.89 14.75 40.51
C HIS A 4 -18.58 14.38 39.80
N ASP A 5 -18.19 13.10 39.80
CA ASP A 5 -16.92 12.63 39.20
C ASP A 5 -17.07 12.06 37.78
N THR A 6 -18.28 12.06 37.21
CA THR A 6 -18.48 11.61 35.84
C THR A 6 -17.96 12.65 34.82
N PRO A 7 -17.20 12.22 33.79
CA PRO A 7 -16.78 13.08 32.69
C PRO A 7 -17.97 13.78 32.04
N ASP A 8 -17.83 15.07 31.70
CA ASP A 8 -18.87 15.83 31.00
C ASP A 8 -18.99 15.39 29.54
N SER A 9 -20.20 15.31 29.00
CA SER A 9 -20.44 14.82 27.64
C SER A 9 -20.02 15.78 26.53
N GLY A 10 -19.93 17.09 26.81
CA GLY A 10 -19.45 18.11 25.86
C GLY A 10 -18.03 18.58 26.15
N LEU A 11 -17.53 18.31 27.36
CA LEU A 11 -16.18 18.60 27.80
C LEU A 11 -15.56 17.37 28.51
N PRO A 12 -15.20 16.30 27.78
CA PRO A 12 -14.82 15.01 28.37
C PRO A 12 -13.55 15.06 29.23
N MET A 13 -12.66 16.04 29.01
CA MET A 13 -11.46 16.23 29.83
C MET A 13 -11.71 16.86 31.23
N LEU A 14 -12.96 17.23 31.56
CA LEU A 14 -13.36 17.79 32.85
C LEU A 14 -14.48 16.96 33.48
N THR A 15 -14.58 16.98 34.81
CA THR A 15 -15.77 16.43 35.48
C THR A 15 -17.00 17.29 35.17
N SER A 16 -18.20 16.71 35.32
CA SER A 16 -19.47 17.44 35.11
C SER A 16 -19.56 18.72 35.97
N ALA A 17 -19.01 18.70 37.19
CA ALA A 17 -18.94 19.87 38.06
C ALA A 17 -17.97 20.95 37.52
N GLN A 18 -16.78 20.53 37.11
CA GLN A 18 -15.76 21.39 36.52
C GLN A 18 -16.22 22.03 35.20
N ALA A 19 -16.82 21.25 34.31
CA ALA A 19 -17.38 21.75 33.06
C ALA A 19 -18.49 22.79 33.30
N SER A 20 -19.34 22.57 34.31
CA SER A 20 -20.38 23.54 34.71
C SER A 20 -19.77 24.84 35.26
N HIS A 21 -18.70 24.75 36.06
CA HIS A 21 -17.97 25.90 36.56
C HIS A 21 -17.33 26.72 35.43
N LEU A 22 -16.68 26.04 34.46
CA LEU A 22 -16.08 26.69 33.31
C LEU A 22 -17.13 27.42 32.45
N ARG A 23 -18.28 26.79 32.19
CA ARG A 23 -19.40 27.41 31.46
C ARG A 23 -19.91 28.66 32.18
N ALA A 24 -20.01 28.63 33.50
CA ALA A 24 -20.42 29.79 34.30
C ALA A 24 -19.41 30.95 34.22
N LEU A 25 -18.11 30.67 34.25
CA LEU A 25 -17.05 31.68 34.07
C LEU A 25 -17.03 32.26 32.65
N ALA A 26 -17.36 31.47 31.63
CA ALA A 26 -17.39 31.91 30.24
C ALA A 26 -18.68 32.66 29.85
N ALA A 27 -19.80 32.43 30.57
CA ALA A 27 -21.11 33.01 30.25
C ALA A 27 -21.13 34.54 30.07
N PRO A 28 -20.41 35.37 30.86
CA PRO A 28 -20.35 36.82 30.66
C PRO A 28 -19.73 37.24 29.32
N TYR A 29 -18.86 36.40 28.75
CA TYR A 29 -18.16 36.66 27.49
C TYR A 29 -18.92 36.13 26.26
N ALA A 30 -19.89 35.23 26.47
CA ALA A 30 -20.74 34.69 25.39
C ALA A 30 -21.82 35.69 24.92
N GLN A 31 -22.10 36.74 25.70
CA GLN A 31 -23.04 37.80 25.35
C GLN A 31 -22.51 38.78 24.28
N ASP A 32 -21.22 38.69 23.93
CA ASP A 32 -20.58 39.51 22.87
C ASP A 32 -20.90 39.01 21.44
N GLY A 33 -21.88 38.11 21.26
CA GLY A 33 -22.39 37.68 19.94
C GLY A 33 -21.51 36.67 19.18
N HIS A 34 -20.39 36.24 19.76
CA HIS A 34 -19.50 35.24 19.17
C HIS A 34 -19.52 33.94 20.00
N HIS A 35 -19.94 32.83 19.38
CA HIS A 35 -19.86 31.50 20.00
C HIS A 35 -18.42 30.97 19.85
N HIS A 36 -17.68 30.97 20.95
CA HIS A 36 -16.32 30.43 21.01
C HIS A 36 -16.33 29.02 21.61
N SER A 37 -15.62 28.07 20.98
CA SER A 37 -15.47 26.71 21.52
C SER A 37 -14.76 26.76 22.87
N LEU A 38 -15.38 26.17 23.91
CA LEU A 38 -14.79 26.06 25.25
C LEU A 38 -13.78 24.93 25.38
N HIS A 39 -13.55 24.16 24.31
CA HIS A 39 -12.70 22.96 24.34
C HIS A 39 -11.23 23.32 24.62
N ASP A 40 -10.67 24.30 23.89
CA ASP A 40 -9.30 24.80 24.12
C ASP A 40 -9.15 25.42 25.51
N LEU A 41 -10.18 26.14 25.98
CA LEU A 41 -10.22 26.73 27.30
C LEU A 41 -10.21 25.65 28.39
N ALA A 42 -10.95 24.57 28.19
CA ALA A 42 -10.98 23.45 29.11
C ALA A 42 -9.66 22.69 29.18
N HIS A 43 -8.96 22.47 28.06
CA HIS A 43 -7.60 21.91 28.08
C HIS A 43 -6.59 22.79 28.83
N MET A 44 -6.70 24.12 28.71
CA MET A 44 -5.86 25.03 29.49
C MET A 44 -6.22 25.00 30.98
N CYS A 45 -7.52 25.03 31.30
CA CYS A 45 -8.04 24.94 32.67
C CYS A 45 -7.64 23.64 33.37
N ARG A 46 -7.60 22.50 32.67
CA ARG A 46 -7.15 21.20 33.22
C ARG A 46 -5.70 21.24 33.73
N LYS A 47 -4.86 22.14 33.20
CA LYS A 47 -3.44 22.24 33.54
C LYS A 47 -3.16 23.18 34.73
N VAL A 48 -4.18 23.87 35.27
CA VAL A 48 -4.02 24.84 36.35
C VAL A 48 -5.10 24.67 37.43
N PRO A 49 -4.83 25.05 38.71
CA PRO A 49 -5.82 25.00 39.78
C PRO A 49 -7.08 25.83 39.48
N GLU A 50 -8.26 25.39 39.95
CA GLU A 50 -9.56 26.02 39.69
C GLU A 50 -9.62 27.49 40.12
N GLU A 51 -8.85 27.89 41.14
CA GLU A 51 -8.78 29.27 41.62
C GLU A 51 -8.19 30.24 40.56
N GLN A 52 -7.41 29.73 39.62
CA GLN A 52 -6.78 30.52 38.55
C GLN A 52 -7.65 30.62 37.29
N TRP A 53 -8.74 29.85 37.20
CA TRP A 53 -9.61 29.81 36.03
C TRP A 53 -10.20 31.18 35.70
N PRO A 54 -10.74 31.99 36.64
CA PRO A 54 -11.32 33.29 36.30
C PRO A 54 -10.37 34.22 35.53
N GLY A 55 -9.09 34.27 35.93
CA GLY A 55 -8.07 35.06 35.27
C GLY A 55 -7.69 34.52 33.89
N LEU A 56 -7.58 33.19 33.76
CA LEU A 56 -7.29 32.52 32.50
C LEU A 56 -8.40 32.72 31.47
N VAL A 57 -9.66 32.60 31.90
CA VAL A 57 -10.85 32.84 31.07
C VAL A 57 -10.89 34.28 30.58
N ALA A 58 -10.71 35.26 31.48
CA ALA A 58 -10.68 36.67 31.11
C ALA A 58 -9.57 36.99 30.09
N ALA A 59 -8.36 36.46 30.30
CA ALA A 59 -7.24 36.66 29.39
C ALA A 59 -7.44 35.99 28.02
N HIS A 60 -8.11 34.84 27.98
CA HIS A 60 -8.46 34.17 26.72
C HIS A 60 -9.42 35.02 25.87
N PHE A 61 -10.53 35.48 26.46
CA PHE A 61 -11.50 36.32 25.73
C PHE A 61 -10.97 37.73 25.40
N ALA A 62 -10.07 38.29 26.21
CA ALA A 62 -9.38 39.53 25.87
C ALA A 62 -8.52 39.39 24.60
N ARG A 63 -7.78 38.26 24.46
CA ARG A 63 -7.00 37.95 23.26
C ARG A 63 -7.88 37.76 22.02
N LEU A 64 -8.99 37.04 22.16
CA LEU A 64 -9.96 36.84 21.06
C LEU A 64 -10.55 38.15 20.55
N ARG A 65 -10.88 39.11 21.44
CA ARG A 65 -11.40 40.43 21.03
C ARG A 65 -10.37 41.32 20.35
N GLN A 66 -9.09 41.22 20.73
CA GLN A 66 -8.01 41.92 20.03
C GLN A 66 -7.74 41.31 18.65
N ALA A 67 -7.83 39.98 18.52
CA ALA A 67 -7.63 39.24 17.27
C ALA A 67 -8.68 39.52 16.19
N SER A 68 -9.86 40.03 16.57
CA SER A 68 -11.00 40.25 15.66
C SER A 68 -10.98 41.60 14.92
N LYS A 69 -10.03 42.50 15.22
CA LYS A 69 -9.95 43.80 14.53
C LYS A 69 -9.22 43.64 13.19
N GLY A 70 -9.99 43.49 12.12
CA GLY A 70 -9.47 43.60 10.75
C GLY A 70 -9.03 45.03 10.40
N GLY A 71 -8.41 45.19 9.23
CA GLY A 71 -7.93 46.48 8.72
C GLY A 71 -6.53 46.42 8.09
N GLU A 72 -6.00 45.22 7.92
CA GLU A 72 -4.70 44.96 7.30
C GLU A 72 -4.75 45.29 5.80
N SER A 73 -3.66 45.88 5.32
CA SER A 73 -3.40 46.14 3.91
C SER A 73 -3.23 44.82 3.12
N ALA A 74 -3.39 44.87 1.80
CA ALA A 74 -3.15 43.72 0.95
C ALA A 74 -1.74 43.15 1.12
N GLU A 75 -0.71 44.00 1.28
CA GLU A 75 0.66 43.52 1.49
C GLU A 75 0.84 42.82 2.84
N GLU A 76 0.21 43.32 3.91
CA GLU A 76 0.23 42.67 5.23
C GLU A 76 -0.47 41.30 5.21
N LEU A 77 -1.61 41.21 4.52
CA LEU A 77 -2.32 39.94 4.33
C LEU A 77 -1.43 38.93 3.58
N LEU A 78 -0.85 39.33 2.45
CA LEU A 78 0.00 38.44 1.64
C LEU A 78 1.27 38.02 2.38
N ARG A 79 1.80 38.84 3.29
CA ARG A 79 3.03 38.50 4.04
C ARG A 79 2.81 37.36 5.03
N ASP A 80 1.70 37.39 5.78
CA ASP A 80 1.51 36.54 6.96
C ASP A 80 0.34 35.54 6.83
N VAL A 81 -0.29 35.44 5.64
CA VAL A 81 -1.37 34.48 5.36
C VAL A 81 -0.85 33.05 5.30
N HIS A 82 -1.64 32.12 5.82
CA HIS A 82 -1.44 30.68 5.74
C HIS A 82 -2.74 29.97 5.34
N ALA A 83 -2.60 28.85 4.65
CA ALA A 83 -3.69 27.91 4.44
C ALA A 83 -3.93 27.11 5.73
N ARG A 84 -5.18 27.09 6.21
CA ARG A 84 -5.53 26.46 7.49
C ARG A 84 -6.72 25.50 7.34
N LEU A 85 -6.65 24.40 8.08
CA LEU A 85 -7.77 23.50 8.31
C LEU A 85 -8.52 23.89 9.58
N LEU A 86 -9.85 23.86 9.52
CA LEU A 86 -10.77 24.09 10.62
C LEU A 86 -11.73 22.89 10.78
N PRO A 87 -12.16 22.57 12.01
CA PRO A 87 -13.26 21.63 12.20
C PRO A 87 -14.54 22.17 11.56
N VAL A 88 -15.33 21.32 10.93
CA VAL A 88 -16.58 21.74 10.27
C VAL A 88 -17.57 22.36 11.26
N GLU A 89 -17.53 21.93 12.52
CA GLU A 89 -18.35 22.44 13.63
C GLU A 89 -18.00 23.89 14.00
N SER A 90 -16.81 24.36 13.60
CA SER A 90 -16.41 25.77 13.78
C SER A 90 -17.07 26.71 12.78
N LEU A 91 -17.68 26.19 11.71
CA LEU A 91 -18.34 26.98 10.66
C LEU A 91 -19.81 27.23 11.03
N THR A 92 -20.06 28.17 11.96
CA THR A 92 -21.44 28.59 12.28
C THR A 92 -22.10 29.27 11.07
N PRO A 93 -23.45 29.37 10.99
CA PRO A 93 -24.13 30.04 9.89
C PRO A 93 -23.63 31.48 9.64
N GLU A 94 -23.27 32.20 10.69
CA GLU A 94 -22.72 33.56 10.61
C GLU A 94 -21.32 33.56 9.98
N LEU A 95 -20.44 32.64 10.40
CA LEU A 95 -19.11 32.48 9.81
C LEU A 95 -19.18 31.99 8.37
N ALA A 96 -20.08 31.05 8.06
CA ALA A 96 -20.30 30.57 6.70
C ALA A 96 -20.69 31.71 5.74
N ASN A 97 -21.49 32.68 6.20
CA ASN A 97 -21.86 33.85 5.41
C ASN A 97 -20.70 34.83 5.17
N ALA A 98 -19.74 34.90 6.10
CA ALA A 98 -18.55 35.75 6.02
C ALA A 98 -17.35 35.09 5.31
N LEU A 99 -17.42 33.77 5.10
CA LEU A 99 -16.36 32.93 4.56
C LEU A 99 -16.86 32.15 3.34
N ARG A 100 -17.51 32.81 2.38
CA ARG A 100 -18.06 32.14 1.18
C ARG A 100 -16.98 31.48 0.32
N TYR A 101 -15.73 31.95 0.40
CA TYR A 101 -14.60 31.29 -0.25
C TYR A 101 -14.18 29.96 0.41
N ALA A 102 -14.53 29.75 1.68
CA ALA A 102 -14.15 28.55 2.41
C ALA A 102 -14.88 27.33 1.82
N ARG A 103 -14.20 26.18 1.81
CA ARG A 103 -14.75 24.95 1.24
C ARG A 103 -14.48 23.76 2.15
N VAL A 104 -15.45 22.86 2.21
CA VAL A 104 -15.25 21.54 2.82
C VAL A 104 -14.27 20.78 1.93
N VAL A 105 -13.11 20.45 2.47
CA VAL A 105 -12.06 19.72 1.73
C VAL A 105 -12.16 18.21 1.93
N ALA A 106 -12.73 17.80 3.07
CA ALA A 106 -13.10 16.43 3.40
C ALA A 106 -14.09 16.45 4.56
N ASP A 107 -14.76 15.33 4.86
CA ASP A 107 -15.67 15.27 6.00
C ASP A 107 -14.97 15.69 7.31
N GLY A 108 -15.55 16.65 8.01
CA GLY A 108 -14.99 17.22 9.25
C GLY A 108 -13.91 18.29 9.04
N LEU A 109 -13.48 18.57 7.81
CA LEU A 109 -12.42 19.54 7.51
C LEU A 109 -12.86 20.63 6.54
N VAL A 110 -12.69 21.88 6.96
CA VAL A 110 -12.91 23.08 6.15
C VAL A 110 -11.58 23.78 5.90
N PHE A 111 -11.34 24.16 4.66
CA PHE A 111 -10.26 25.05 4.29
C PHE A 111 -10.66 26.51 4.48
N ALA A 112 -9.79 27.28 5.13
CA ALA A 112 -9.88 28.73 5.22
C ALA A 112 -8.50 29.38 5.16
N TYR A 113 -8.46 30.68 4.82
CA TYR A 113 -7.24 31.48 4.94
C TYR A 113 -7.17 32.08 6.33
N ALA A 114 -5.97 32.06 6.90
CA ALA A 114 -5.74 32.56 8.25
C ALA A 114 -4.48 33.42 8.27
N LEU A 115 -4.57 34.56 8.93
CA LEU A 115 -3.46 35.47 9.18
C LEU A 115 -2.77 35.10 10.49
N ASP A 116 -1.46 34.90 10.45
CA ASP A 116 -0.64 34.73 11.65
C ASP A 116 -0.29 36.11 12.23
N ALA A 117 -1.08 36.58 13.19
CA ALA A 117 -0.79 37.84 13.89
C ALA A 117 0.07 37.58 15.14
N PRO A 118 0.84 38.56 15.64
CA PRO A 118 1.83 38.36 16.70
C PRO A 118 1.33 37.70 17.99
N THR A 119 0.03 37.82 18.30
CA THR A 119 -0.57 37.28 19.51
C THR A 119 -1.80 36.40 19.25
N SER A 120 -2.18 36.17 17.99
CA SER A 120 -3.40 35.46 17.64
C SER A 120 -3.44 35.02 16.19
N VAL A 121 -4.25 34.00 15.87
CA VAL A 121 -4.56 33.67 14.48
C VAL A 121 -5.95 34.17 14.13
N ARG A 122 -6.06 34.96 13.06
CA ARG A 122 -7.32 35.53 12.57
C ARG A 122 -7.75 34.83 11.28
N ILE A 123 -8.99 34.35 11.22
CA ILE A 123 -9.55 33.81 9.96
C ILE A 123 -9.92 35.00 9.06
N LEU A 124 -9.51 34.95 7.79
CA LEU A 124 -9.76 36.02 6.83
C LEU A 124 -11.20 35.95 6.31
N THR A 125 -11.88 37.08 6.15
CA THR A 125 -13.24 37.14 5.58
C THR A 125 -13.21 37.27 4.06
N ASP A 126 -14.36 37.16 3.42
CA ASP A 126 -14.50 37.44 1.97
C ASP A 126 -13.94 38.83 1.59
N ASP A 127 -14.16 39.85 2.42
CA ASP A 127 -13.67 41.22 2.18
C ASP A 127 -12.13 41.30 2.24
N ASP A 128 -11.49 40.47 3.06
CA ASP A 128 -10.02 40.39 3.13
C ASP A 128 -9.46 39.68 1.90
N VAL A 129 -10.12 38.60 1.46
CA VAL A 129 -9.75 37.85 0.26
C VAL A 129 -9.91 38.73 -0.99
N GLU A 130 -10.98 39.51 -1.08
CA GLU A 130 -11.19 40.46 -2.17
C GLU A 130 -10.12 41.56 -2.19
N ARG A 131 -9.72 42.06 -1.00
CA ARG A 131 -8.68 43.09 -0.87
C ARG A 131 -7.31 42.62 -1.35
N ALA A 132 -6.93 41.39 -1.04
CA ALA A 132 -5.61 40.85 -1.39
C ALA A 132 -5.57 40.18 -2.78
N GLY A 133 -6.73 39.77 -3.32
CA GLY A 133 -6.83 38.93 -4.51
C GLY A 133 -6.67 37.45 -4.18
N ILE A 134 -7.64 36.62 -4.58
CA ILE A 134 -7.68 35.20 -4.19
C ILE A 134 -6.51 34.38 -4.74
N GLU A 135 -5.99 34.71 -5.93
CA GLU A 135 -4.88 33.99 -6.56
C GLU A 135 -3.54 34.34 -5.90
N GLU A 136 -3.30 35.63 -5.64
CA GLU A 136 -2.14 36.13 -4.89
C GLU A 136 -2.12 35.56 -3.48
N LEU A 137 -3.28 35.60 -2.80
CA LEU A 137 -3.44 35.07 -1.46
C LEU A 137 -3.20 33.56 -1.42
N GLY A 138 -3.68 32.82 -2.41
CA GLY A 138 -3.43 31.38 -2.53
C GLY A 138 -1.94 31.05 -2.70
N ARG A 139 -1.22 31.79 -3.56
CA ARG A 139 0.23 31.62 -3.74
C ARG A 139 1.01 31.94 -2.47
N ALA A 140 0.68 33.06 -1.82
CA ALA A 140 1.30 33.46 -0.56
C ALA A 140 1.03 32.44 0.56
N ALA A 141 -0.21 32.01 0.72
CA ALA A 141 -0.63 31.04 1.73
C ALA A 141 0.10 29.69 1.57
N TYR A 142 0.28 29.22 0.34
CA TYR A 142 1.06 28.02 0.05
C TYR A 142 2.55 28.22 0.40
N ALA A 143 3.16 29.31 -0.06
CA ALA A 143 4.58 29.58 0.18
C ALA A 143 4.90 29.71 1.68
N ASN A 144 4.06 30.43 2.42
CA ASN A 144 4.20 30.60 3.86
C ASN A 144 4.00 29.27 4.60
N LEU A 145 2.97 28.50 4.25
CA LEU A 145 2.71 27.20 4.84
C LEU A 145 3.86 26.20 4.62
N MET A 146 4.50 26.20 3.44
CA MET A 146 5.66 25.33 3.20
C MET A 146 6.88 25.75 4.04
N ARG A 147 7.04 27.05 4.33
CA ARG A 147 8.11 27.56 5.22
C ARG A 147 7.90 27.29 6.71
N VAL A 148 6.68 26.90 7.13
CA VAL A 148 6.41 26.55 8.54
C VAL A 148 7.33 25.40 8.96
N PRO A 149 8.17 25.59 10.00
CA PRO A 149 9.07 24.57 10.48
C PRO A 149 8.30 23.42 11.12
N VAL A 150 8.75 22.20 10.85
CA VAL A 150 8.21 20.97 11.44
C VAL A 150 9.34 20.08 11.91
N GLN A 151 9.08 19.36 12.99
CA GLN A 151 9.84 18.18 13.39
C GLN A 151 9.24 16.98 12.65
N HIS A 152 10.11 16.06 12.24
CA HIS A 152 9.74 14.83 11.55
C HIS A 152 10.28 13.65 12.35
N ASP A 153 9.39 12.74 12.73
CA ASP A 153 9.74 11.46 13.33
C ASP A 153 9.16 10.31 12.49
N GLU A 154 9.89 9.20 12.48
CA GLU A 154 9.47 7.92 11.92
C GLU A 154 9.07 6.97 13.05
N VAL A 155 7.84 6.47 12.99
CA VAL A 155 7.27 5.59 14.00
C VAL A 155 6.90 4.27 13.33
N VAL A 156 7.64 3.22 13.68
CA VAL A 156 7.30 1.85 13.28
C VAL A 156 6.27 1.31 14.26
N VAL A 157 5.11 0.91 13.76
CA VAL A 157 4.09 0.20 14.57
C VAL A 157 4.40 -1.29 14.65
N GLU A 158 3.88 -1.98 15.67
CA GLU A 158 4.24 -3.37 16.02
C GLU A 158 4.11 -4.37 14.84
N GLU A 159 3.22 -4.10 13.88
CA GLU A 159 2.96 -4.93 12.70
C GLU A 159 3.81 -4.55 11.47
N GLY A 160 4.74 -3.59 11.60
CA GLY A 160 5.76 -3.28 10.59
C GLY A 160 5.44 -2.10 9.66
N ALA A 161 4.28 -1.46 9.78
CA ALA A 161 3.99 -0.23 9.04
C ALA A 161 4.80 0.97 9.56
N MET A 162 5.30 1.80 8.65
CA MET A 162 6.02 3.03 8.97
C MET A 162 5.07 4.23 8.91
N LEU A 163 4.95 4.97 10.02
CA LEU A 163 4.19 6.21 10.09
C LEU A 163 5.15 7.41 10.15
N HIS A 164 4.90 8.42 9.33
CA HIS A 164 5.64 9.68 9.34
C HIS A 164 4.84 10.73 10.11
N SER A 165 5.39 11.21 11.22
CA SER A 165 4.78 12.25 12.06
C SER A 165 5.42 13.60 11.79
N LEU A 166 4.62 14.58 11.38
CA LEU A 166 5.00 15.98 11.22
C LEU A 166 4.31 16.81 12.29
N TYR A 167 5.08 17.39 13.20
CA TYR A 167 4.55 18.17 14.31
C TYR A 167 5.41 19.40 14.61
N GLY A 168 4.87 20.35 15.38
CA GLY A 168 5.63 21.53 15.79
C GLY A 168 4.77 22.56 16.53
N ASP A 169 5.39 23.66 16.94
CA ASP A 169 4.71 24.69 17.73
C ASP A 169 3.72 25.54 16.93
N SER A 170 3.86 25.56 15.60
CA SER A 170 3.00 26.36 14.73
C SER A 170 1.59 25.76 14.61
N PRO A 171 0.52 26.55 14.75
CA PRO A 171 -0.86 26.06 14.59
C PRO A 171 -1.23 25.77 13.12
N PHE A 172 -0.29 25.93 12.18
CA PHE A 172 -0.50 25.70 10.75
C PHE A 172 0.04 24.35 10.26
N VAL A 173 0.71 23.56 11.11
CA VAL A 173 1.33 22.29 10.70
C VAL A 173 0.33 21.35 10.02
N ALA A 174 -0.86 21.17 10.61
CA ALA A 174 -1.90 20.32 10.03
C ALA A 174 -2.36 20.80 8.63
N GLY A 175 -2.24 22.11 8.34
CA GLY A 175 -2.54 22.68 7.03
C GLY A 175 -1.70 22.07 5.89
N LYS A 176 -0.50 21.56 6.20
CA LYS A 176 0.36 20.88 5.22
C LYS A 176 -0.29 19.64 4.59
N ALA A 177 -1.34 19.06 5.21
CA ALA A 177 -2.12 17.97 4.63
C ALA A 177 -2.79 18.33 3.29
N LEU A 178 -3.09 19.61 3.07
CA LEU A 178 -3.63 20.11 1.79
C LEU A 178 -2.62 19.96 0.64
N PHE A 179 -1.33 19.98 0.96
CA PHE A 179 -0.22 19.93 0.01
C PHE A 179 0.76 18.81 0.38
N LEU A 180 0.23 17.65 0.79
CA LEU A 180 1.01 16.58 1.40
C LEU A 180 2.17 16.10 0.54
N SER A 181 2.01 16.01 -0.79
CA SER A 181 3.08 15.58 -1.68
C SER A 181 4.34 16.44 -1.57
N GLU A 182 4.18 17.77 -1.44
CA GLU A 182 5.31 18.67 -1.25
C GLU A 182 5.84 18.60 0.18
N ALA A 183 4.96 18.53 1.18
CA ALA A 183 5.36 18.43 2.58
C ALA A 183 6.17 17.15 2.86
N ALA A 184 5.75 16.01 2.28
CA ALA A 184 6.46 14.74 2.37
C ALA A 184 7.82 14.80 1.65
N ARG A 185 7.87 15.39 0.46
CA ARG A 185 9.13 15.60 -0.28
C ARG A 185 10.12 16.45 0.52
N GLN A 186 9.68 17.50 1.20
CA GLN A 186 10.55 18.35 2.03
C GLN A 186 11.04 17.65 3.30
N ALA A 187 10.22 16.77 3.89
CA ALA A 187 10.56 16.06 5.11
C ALA A 187 11.46 14.83 4.85
N VAL A 188 11.14 14.03 3.83
CA VAL A 188 11.74 12.70 3.60
C VAL A 188 12.60 12.65 2.33
N GLY A 189 12.44 13.60 1.40
CA GLY A 189 13.20 13.66 0.14
C GLY A 189 12.60 12.86 -1.01
N GLU A 190 11.65 11.96 -0.74
CA GLU A 190 11.00 11.11 -1.74
C GLU A 190 9.58 11.61 -2.06
N PRO A 191 9.12 11.48 -3.33
CA PRO A 191 7.73 11.75 -3.68
C PRO A 191 6.80 10.69 -3.08
N LEU A 192 5.55 11.07 -2.80
CA LEU A 192 4.52 10.10 -2.44
C LEU A 192 4.26 9.13 -3.61
N PRO A 193 3.94 7.85 -3.30
CA PRO A 193 3.48 6.90 -4.31
C PRO A 193 2.24 7.38 -5.06
N ASP A 194 2.01 6.84 -6.26
CA ASP A 194 0.84 7.16 -7.08
C ASP A 194 -0.49 6.87 -6.37
N ALA A 195 -0.52 5.84 -5.52
CA ALA A 195 -1.69 5.48 -4.70
C ALA A 195 -1.96 6.48 -3.55
N GLY A 196 -1.04 7.42 -3.30
CA GLY A 196 -1.18 8.48 -2.31
C GLY A 196 -0.74 8.07 -0.90
N ALA A 197 -1.44 8.58 0.11
CA ALA A 197 -1.12 8.34 1.52
C ALA A 197 -2.39 8.24 2.38
N LEU A 198 -2.34 7.44 3.45
CA LEU A 198 -3.27 7.58 4.57
C LEU A 198 -2.82 8.75 5.44
N VAL A 199 -3.75 9.54 5.94
CA VAL A 199 -3.47 10.81 6.64
C VAL A 199 -4.41 10.97 7.82
N VAL A 200 -3.87 11.45 8.93
CA VAL A 200 -4.64 11.92 10.09
C VAL A 200 -4.14 13.29 10.51
N VAL A 201 -5.07 14.15 10.93
CA VAL A 201 -4.78 15.50 11.44
C VAL A 201 -5.52 15.70 12.77
N PRO A 202 -5.09 15.01 13.85
CA PRO A 202 -5.81 14.99 15.12
C PRO A 202 -5.91 16.36 15.78
N THR A 203 -4.85 17.16 15.67
CA THR A 203 -4.78 18.54 16.18
C THR A 203 -4.16 19.47 15.14
N ARG A 204 -4.35 20.78 15.29
CA ARG A 204 -3.77 21.79 14.38
C ARG A 204 -2.24 21.78 14.28
N HIS A 205 -1.56 21.18 15.26
CA HIS A 205 -0.09 21.13 15.37
C HIS A 205 0.49 19.80 14.90
N ASN A 206 -0.34 18.86 14.46
CA ASN A 206 0.08 17.49 14.21
C ASN A 206 -0.57 16.93 12.93
N LEU A 207 0.27 16.35 12.08
CA LEU A 207 -0.07 15.66 10.85
C LEU A 207 0.71 14.35 10.82
N VAL A 208 0.00 13.22 10.78
CA VAL A 208 0.65 11.91 10.64
C VAL A 208 0.17 11.26 9.36
N TYR A 209 1.07 10.66 8.59
CA TYR A 209 0.73 10.01 7.34
C TYR A 209 1.52 8.71 7.13
N HIS A 210 0.94 7.84 6.29
CA HIS A 210 1.56 6.61 5.83
C HIS A 210 1.51 6.58 4.29
N PRO A 211 2.65 6.61 3.59
CA PRO A 211 2.71 6.44 2.14
C PRO A 211 2.16 5.08 1.73
N ILE A 212 1.23 5.06 0.78
CA ILE A 212 0.60 3.83 0.30
C ILE A 212 1.51 3.20 -0.77
N ALA A 213 2.53 2.46 -0.31
CA ALA A 213 3.55 1.84 -1.15
C ALA A 213 3.45 0.29 -1.22
N ASP A 214 2.85 -0.32 -0.21
CA ASP A 214 2.70 -1.77 -0.08
C ASP A 214 1.55 -2.17 0.88
N GLY A 215 1.52 -3.45 1.26
CA GLY A 215 0.46 -4.08 2.05
C GLY A 215 0.36 -3.58 3.48
N SER A 216 1.39 -2.91 4.00
CA SER A 216 1.39 -2.31 5.33
C SER A 216 0.30 -1.24 5.50
N VAL A 217 -0.33 -0.81 4.40
CA VAL A 217 -1.49 0.08 4.39
C VAL A 217 -2.65 -0.41 5.26
N VAL A 218 -2.87 -1.73 5.38
CA VAL A 218 -3.94 -2.29 6.23
C VAL A 218 -3.64 -2.06 7.70
N ASP A 219 -2.41 -2.36 8.11
CA ASP A 219 -1.94 -2.24 9.50
C ASP A 219 -1.82 -0.76 9.89
N ALA A 220 -1.32 0.06 8.95
CA ALA A 220 -1.27 1.51 9.08
C ALA A 220 -2.66 2.11 9.26
N LEU A 221 -3.68 1.62 8.53
CA LEU A 221 -5.04 2.15 8.62
C LEU A 221 -5.63 1.98 10.02
N ASN A 222 -5.49 0.79 10.61
CA ASN A 222 -5.97 0.53 11.98
C ASN A 222 -5.17 1.33 13.02
N SER A 223 -3.85 1.36 12.87
CA SER A 223 -2.95 2.09 13.77
C SER A 223 -3.22 3.60 13.76
N LEU A 224 -3.37 4.19 12.57
CA LEU A 224 -3.71 5.60 12.39
C LEU A 224 -5.08 5.93 12.97
N ALA A 225 -6.07 5.05 12.84
CA ALA A 225 -7.40 5.27 13.42
C ALA A 225 -7.35 5.32 14.95
N ALA A 226 -6.66 4.38 15.59
CA ALA A 226 -6.48 4.36 17.04
C ALA A 226 -5.69 5.58 17.54
N TYR A 227 -4.59 5.91 16.85
CA TYR A 227 -3.77 7.08 17.15
C TYR A 227 -4.56 8.38 17.04
N ALA A 228 -5.29 8.58 15.94
CA ALA A 228 -6.02 9.81 15.67
C ALA A 228 -7.09 10.08 16.73
N LEU A 229 -7.81 9.04 17.15
CA LEU A 229 -8.83 9.18 18.19
C LEU A 229 -8.22 9.62 19.52
N GLY A 230 -7.17 8.94 20.00
CA GLY A 230 -6.52 9.29 21.26
C GLY A 230 -5.88 10.69 21.21
N ALA A 231 -5.14 11.00 20.14
CA ALA A 231 -4.49 12.29 19.98
C ALA A 231 -5.48 13.46 19.83
N HIS A 232 -6.67 13.21 19.28
CA HIS A 232 -7.74 14.20 19.17
C HIS A 232 -8.37 14.53 20.54
N GLU A 233 -8.52 13.53 21.43
CA GLU A 233 -9.09 13.70 22.77
C GLU A 233 -8.10 14.34 23.77
N ASP A 234 -6.81 14.06 23.63
CA ASP A 234 -5.79 14.51 24.59
C ASP A 234 -5.14 15.86 24.25
N GLY A 235 -5.08 16.21 22.96
CA GLY A 235 -4.28 17.33 22.46
C GLY A 235 -5.01 18.69 22.38
N PRO A 236 -4.35 19.82 22.71
CA PRO A 236 -4.96 21.14 22.50
C PRO A 236 -5.11 21.46 21.01
N GLY A 237 -6.20 22.12 20.63
CA GLY A 237 -6.48 22.44 19.22
C GLY A 237 -6.92 21.24 18.40
N ALA A 238 -7.77 20.39 18.99
CA ALA A 238 -8.44 19.27 18.34
C ALA A 238 -9.02 19.69 16.98
N LEU A 239 -8.73 18.90 15.95
CA LEU A 239 -9.11 19.19 14.56
C LEU A 239 -10.02 18.09 14.00
N SER A 240 -9.51 16.88 13.80
CA SER A 240 -10.34 15.74 13.35
C SER A 240 -9.82 14.40 13.85
N PRO A 241 -10.68 13.53 14.40
CA PRO A 241 -10.31 12.16 14.79
C PRO A 241 -10.32 11.18 13.60
N ARG A 242 -10.63 11.64 12.38
CA ARG A 242 -10.86 10.78 11.21
C ARG A 242 -9.56 10.44 10.50
N VAL A 243 -9.57 9.28 9.85
CA VAL A 243 -8.55 8.90 8.86
C VAL A 243 -9.01 9.33 7.48
N TYR A 244 -8.09 9.93 6.73
CA TYR A 244 -8.29 10.39 5.37
C TYR A 244 -7.38 9.64 4.41
N TRP A 245 -7.83 9.48 3.17
CA TRP A 245 -6.98 9.12 2.04
C TRP A 245 -6.65 10.38 1.26
N TRP A 246 -5.36 10.72 1.21
CA TRP A 246 -4.84 11.75 0.32
C TRP A 246 -4.47 11.13 -1.01
N HIS A 247 -5.08 11.59 -2.10
CA HIS A 247 -4.79 11.11 -3.45
C HIS A 247 -4.96 12.23 -4.46
N ARG A 248 -3.91 12.51 -5.23
CA ARG A 248 -3.86 13.56 -6.28
C ARG A 248 -4.37 14.92 -5.80
N GLY A 249 -4.01 15.32 -4.58
CA GLY A 249 -4.39 16.60 -3.98
C GLY A 249 -5.78 16.64 -3.34
N GLY A 250 -6.56 15.56 -3.41
CA GLY A 250 -7.84 15.43 -2.70
C GLY A 250 -7.69 14.69 -1.38
N LEU A 251 -8.54 15.01 -0.39
CA LEU A 251 -8.68 14.29 0.86
C LEU A 251 -10.06 13.64 0.91
N THR A 252 -10.12 12.32 1.12
CA THR A 252 -11.38 11.58 1.26
C THR A 252 -11.44 10.92 2.63
N SER A 253 -12.48 11.17 3.41
CA SER A 253 -12.65 10.54 4.73
C SER A 253 -12.90 9.05 4.57
N LEU A 254 -12.12 8.24 5.28
CA LEU A 254 -12.31 6.79 5.41
C LEU A 254 -13.13 6.45 6.65
N THR A 255 -13.16 7.34 7.64
CA THR A 255 -13.93 7.13 8.86
C THR A 255 -15.39 7.54 8.66
N VAL A 256 -16.30 6.65 9.02
CA VAL A 256 -17.72 6.92 9.18
C VAL A 256 -18.03 6.89 10.68
N ILE A 257 -18.59 7.99 11.17
CA ILE A 257 -18.99 8.16 12.57
C ILE A 257 -20.51 8.00 12.64
N ASP A 258 -20.97 6.99 13.37
CA ASP A 258 -22.37 6.88 13.73
C ASP A 258 -22.60 7.67 15.02
N HIS A 259 -23.35 8.78 14.93
CA HIS A 259 -23.60 9.67 16.05
C HIS A 259 -24.59 9.09 17.08
N ASP A 260 -25.44 8.14 16.69
CA ASP A 260 -26.43 7.52 17.58
C ASP A 260 -25.77 6.44 18.44
N THR A 261 -24.90 5.63 17.83
CA THR A 261 -24.18 4.55 18.53
C THR A 261 -22.81 4.96 19.04
N ARG A 262 -22.31 6.14 18.65
CA ARG A 262 -20.94 6.62 18.90
C ARG A 262 -19.88 5.64 18.43
N THR A 263 -20.15 4.92 17.33
CA THR A 263 -19.21 3.97 16.76
C THR A 263 -18.43 4.61 15.62
N PHE A 264 -17.13 4.28 15.57
CA PHE A 264 -16.23 4.66 14.49
C PHE A 264 -16.00 3.42 13.63
N SER A 265 -16.31 3.51 12.34
CA SER A 265 -16.03 2.45 11.38
C SER A 265 -15.18 2.98 10.23
N LEU A 266 -14.34 2.12 9.67
CA LEU A 266 -13.54 2.43 8.50
C LEU A 266 -14.24 1.90 7.25
N ARG A 267 -14.42 2.79 6.27
CA ARG A 267 -15.06 2.50 4.99
C ARG A 267 -14.22 3.06 3.83
N PRO A 268 -13.17 2.36 3.42
CA PRO A 268 -12.39 2.77 2.27
C PRO A 268 -13.23 2.80 0.98
N PRO A 269 -13.05 3.80 0.09
CA PRO A 269 -13.77 3.85 -1.18
C PRO A 269 -13.34 2.70 -2.12
N PRO A 270 -14.18 2.27 -3.08
CA PRO A 270 -13.87 1.14 -3.97
C PRO A 270 -12.52 1.25 -4.69
N LEU A 271 -12.15 2.46 -5.12
CA LEU A 271 -10.85 2.72 -5.76
C LEU A 271 -9.68 2.44 -4.81
N LEU A 272 -9.76 2.92 -3.56
CA LEU A 272 -8.74 2.63 -2.55
C LEU A 272 -8.74 1.14 -2.20
N LEU A 273 -9.89 0.48 -2.12
CA LEU A 273 -9.96 -0.97 -1.92
C LEU A 273 -9.27 -1.74 -3.05
N GLY A 274 -9.47 -1.34 -4.32
CA GLY A 274 -8.76 -1.93 -5.46
C GLY A 274 -7.25 -1.73 -5.34
N LEU A 275 -6.80 -0.52 -5.02
CA LEU A 275 -5.38 -0.24 -4.80
C LEU A 275 -4.81 -1.05 -3.63
N MET A 276 -5.48 -1.07 -2.47
CA MET A 276 -5.06 -1.83 -1.29
C MET A 276 -4.98 -3.33 -1.60
N LYS A 277 -5.95 -3.89 -2.33
CA LYS A 277 -5.92 -5.28 -2.81
C LYS A 277 -4.69 -5.53 -3.69
N GLY A 278 -4.29 -4.55 -4.51
CA GLY A 278 -3.09 -4.64 -5.35
C GLY A 278 -1.76 -4.39 -4.64
N LEU A 279 -1.77 -3.68 -3.52
CA LEU A 279 -0.58 -3.27 -2.77
C LEU A 279 -0.14 -4.27 -1.71
N VAL A 280 -1.05 -5.12 -1.23
CA VAL A 280 -0.71 -6.29 -0.40
C VAL A 280 0.30 -7.15 -1.16
N ARG A 281 1.59 -7.00 -0.80
CA ARG A 281 2.76 -7.21 -1.68
C ARG A 281 3.13 -8.60 -2.10
N LEU A 282 2.60 -9.60 -1.42
CA LEU A 282 1.65 -10.52 -1.99
C LEU A 282 1.84 -12.03 -1.46
N ASP A 283 0.86 -12.73 -0.82
CA ASP A 283 0.44 -14.19 -0.65
C ASP A 283 -1.05 -14.72 -0.98
N ARG A 284 -1.23 -16.03 -1.08
CA ARG A 284 -2.44 -16.79 -1.45
C ARG A 284 -3.04 -16.69 -2.87
N ALA A 285 -2.85 -15.63 -3.65
CA ALA A 285 -3.35 -15.69 -5.03
C ALA A 285 -2.66 -14.74 -6.05
N GLY A 286 -1.46 -14.26 -5.75
CA GLY A 286 -0.65 -13.72 -6.83
C GLY A 286 0.59 -12.94 -6.52
N ARG A 287 1.59 -13.60 -5.93
CA ARG A 287 2.10 -12.97 -4.74
C ARG A 287 3.61 -13.19 -4.44
N LEU A 288 4.39 -12.17 -4.00
CA LEU A 288 5.61 -12.25 -3.16
C LEU A 288 5.42 -11.61 -1.75
N ALA A 289 5.23 -12.44 -0.73
CA ALA A 289 5.20 -12.07 0.67
C ALA A 289 5.96 -13.16 1.40
N THR A 290 7.24 -12.90 1.60
CA THR A 290 7.75 -13.02 2.95
C THR A 290 7.60 -11.64 3.57
N SER A 291 7.56 -11.54 4.89
CA SER A 291 7.74 -10.25 5.58
C SER A 291 8.86 -9.44 4.93
N THR A 292 8.87 -8.12 5.11
CA THR A 292 10.04 -7.29 4.82
C THR A 292 11.24 -7.80 5.63
N VAL A 293 11.82 -8.91 5.21
CA VAL A 293 13.09 -9.38 5.72
C VAL A 293 14.08 -8.43 5.09
N ALA A 294 14.66 -7.56 5.92
CA ALA A 294 15.75 -6.69 5.54
C ALA A 294 16.97 -7.48 5.02
N THR A 295 16.96 -8.81 5.14
CA THR A 295 18.02 -9.75 4.77
C THR A 295 17.50 -10.87 3.86
N ALA A 296 18.36 -11.38 2.98
CA ALA A 296 18.04 -12.58 2.20
C ALA A 296 17.71 -13.77 3.12
N PRO A 297 16.73 -14.62 2.79
CA PRO A 297 16.40 -15.78 3.60
C PRO A 297 17.61 -16.72 3.69
N ASP A 298 17.88 -17.24 4.89
CA ASP A 298 18.91 -18.27 5.07
C ASP A 298 18.47 -19.53 4.30
N LEU A 299 19.34 -20.01 3.40
CA LEU A 299 19.05 -21.18 2.57
C LEU A 299 18.81 -22.45 3.38
N ALA A 300 19.50 -22.60 4.53
CA ALA A 300 19.31 -23.75 5.40
C ALA A 300 17.97 -23.69 6.13
N GLU A 301 17.58 -22.51 6.63
CA GLU A 301 16.28 -22.30 7.26
C GLU A 301 15.14 -22.52 6.26
N LEU A 302 15.27 -21.97 5.04
CA LEU A 302 14.26 -22.13 3.99
C LEU A 302 14.14 -23.59 3.55
N ALA A 303 15.26 -24.30 3.38
CA ALA A 303 15.26 -25.73 3.08
C ALA A 303 14.60 -26.56 4.20
N HIS A 304 14.87 -26.20 5.46
CA HIS A 304 14.24 -26.84 6.61
C HIS A 304 12.72 -26.60 6.63
N ALA A 305 12.29 -25.35 6.44
CA ALA A 305 10.88 -24.98 6.39
C ALA A 305 10.15 -25.72 5.24
N THR A 306 10.73 -25.78 4.05
CA THR A 306 10.17 -26.57 2.94
C THR A 306 10.07 -28.06 3.32
N ALA A 307 11.09 -28.62 3.95
CA ALA A 307 11.09 -30.03 4.36
C ALA A 307 10.03 -30.33 5.44
N GLU A 308 9.77 -29.39 6.34
CA GLU A 308 8.70 -29.49 7.34
C GLU A 308 7.32 -29.38 6.69
N SER A 309 7.12 -28.42 5.77
CA SER A 309 5.87 -28.28 5.03
C SER A 309 5.51 -29.57 4.28
N ILE A 310 6.47 -30.20 3.60
CA ILE A 310 6.23 -31.48 2.91
C ILE A 310 5.92 -32.60 3.91
N ALA A 311 6.63 -32.67 5.04
CA ALA A 311 6.39 -33.69 6.06
C ALA A 311 4.97 -33.58 6.67
N HIS A 312 4.43 -32.37 6.79
CA HIS A 312 3.11 -32.12 7.34
C HIS A 312 1.97 -32.53 6.40
N LEU A 313 2.22 -32.70 5.10
CA LEU A 313 1.18 -33.06 4.11
C LEU A 313 0.50 -34.39 4.39
N GLY A 314 1.18 -35.32 5.07
CA GLY A 314 0.57 -36.58 5.49
C GLY A 314 -0.52 -36.42 6.57
N GLN A 315 -0.49 -35.31 7.30
CA GLN A 315 -1.45 -34.95 8.34
C GLN A 315 -2.49 -33.96 7.83
N ASP A 316 -2.04 -32.96 7.06
CA ASP A 316 -2.87 -31.92 6.46
C ASP A 316 -2.54 -31.75 4.96
N PRO A 317 -3.29 -32.41 4.07
CA PRO A 317 -3.12 -32.27 2.63
C PRO A 317 -3.43 -30.85 2.10
N THR A 318 -4.14 -30.01 2.86
CA THR A 318 -4.51 -28.66 2.43
C THR A 318 -3.30 -27.72 2.38
N GLY A 319 -2.22 -28.05 3.08
CA GLY A 319 -0.95 -27.31 3.07
C GLY A 319 -0.12 -27.47 1.79
N LEU A 320 -0.60 -28.19 0.77
CA LEU A 320 0.15 -28.45 -0.46
C LEU A 320 0.50 -27.16 -1.24
N GLY A 321 -0.40 -26.16 -1.22
CA GLY A 321 -0.14 -24.85 -1.81
C GLY A 321 1.03 -24.12 -1.13
N ASP A 322 1.04 -24.11 0.21
CA ASP A 322 2.11 -23.49 1.00
C ASP A 322 3.44 -24.23 0.83
N ALA A 323 3.41 -25.56 0.77
CA ALA A 323 4.59 -26.38 0.48
C ALA A 323 5.17 -26.09 -0.91
N PHE A 324 4.31 -25.95 -1.93
CA PHE A 324 4.74 -25.55 -3.27
C PHE A 324 5.35 -24.16 -3.29
N ALA A 325 4.70 -23.16 -2.66
CA ALA A 325 5.22 -21.80 -2.58
C ALA A 325 6.60 -21.74 -1.89
N SER A 326 6.77 -22.51 -0.80
CA SER A 326 8.04 -22.66 -0.09
C SER A 326 9.14 -23.28 -0.98
N ALA A 327 8.83 -24.35 -1.71
CA ALA A 327 9.78 -24.99 -2.62
C ALA A 327 10.18 -24.10 -3.80
N LEU A 328 9.22 -23.34 -4.37
CA LEU A 328 9.50 -22.35 -5.41
C LEU A 328 10.44 -21.25 -4.88
N ALA A 329 10.19 -20.74 -3.68
CA ALA A 329 11.07 -19.77 -3.02
C ALA A 329 12.48 -20.34 -2.82
N LEU A 330 12.61 -21.59 -2.38
CA LEU A 330 13.91 -22.25 -2.22
C LEU A 330 14.67 -22.39 -3.54
N ALA A 331 14.00 -22.84 -4.61
CA ALA A 331 14.58 -22.99 -5.94
C ALA A 331 15.15 -21.67 -6.48
N HIS A 332 14.40 -20.58 -6.29
CA HIS A 332 14.82 -19.24 -6.64
C HIS A 332 15.97 -18.73 -5.75
N ALA A 333 15.89 -18.91 -4.43
CA ALA A 333 16.88 -18.44 -3.48
C ALA A 333 18.26 -19.10 -3.71
N ARG A 334 18.30 -20.39 -4.05
CA ARG A 334 19.53 -21.13 -4.40
C ARG A 334 20.30 -20.47 -5.55
N CYS A 335 19.60 -19.83 -6.49
CA CYS A 335 20.22 -19.13 -7.62
C CYS A 335 20.95 -17.83 -7.20
N ALA A 336 20.79 -17.34 -5.97
CA ALA A 336 21.60 -16.23 -5.46
C ALA A 336 23.07 -16.65 -5.27
N THR A 337 23.30 -17.85 -4.75
CA THR A 337 24.64 -18.41 -4.50
C THR A 337 25.15 -19.29 -5.65
N ASP A 338 24.23 -19.76 -6.50
CA ASP A 338 24.51 -20.60 -7.67
C ASP A 338 23.76 -20.07 -8.91
N PRO A 339 24.16 -18.90 -9.45
CA PRO A 339 23.42 -18.22 -10.51
C PRO A 339 23.38 -18.97 -11.84
N LYS A 340 24.22 -19.99 -12.02
CA LYS A 340 24.23 -20.84 -13.22
C LYS A 340 23.45 -22.14 -13.04
N ALA A 341 22.97 -22.45 -11.83
CA ALA A 341 22.43 -23.76 -11.45
C ALA A 341 23.42 -24.92 -11.66
N ALA A 342 24.67 -24.74 -11.22
CA ALA A 342 25.77 -25.68 -11.36
C ALA A 342 25.86 -26.69 -10.19
N HIS A 343 25.09 -26.52 -9.12
CA HIS A 343 25.14 -27.39 -7.94
C HIS A 343 23.92 -28.30 -7.85
N VAL A 344 24.13 -29.54 -7.38
CA VAL A 344 23.07 -30.55 -7.19
C VAL A 344 21.95 -30.03 -6.28
N GLY A 345 22.29 -29.36 -5.17
CA GLY A 345 21.28 -28.81 -4.27
C GLY A 345 20.35 -27.76 -4.90
N THR A 346 20.79 -27.09 -5.97
CA THR A 346 19.92 -26.20 -6.76
C THR A 346 18.97 -27.04 -7.61
N TRP A 347 19.47 -28.08 -8.28
CA TRP A 347 18.63 -29.02 -9.06
C TRP A 347 17.59 -29.74 -8.21
N ASP A 348 17.96 -30.20 -7.00
CA ASP A 348 17.05 -30.79 -6.01
C ASP A 348 15.87 -29.86 -5.69
N ALA A 349 16.16 -28.58 -5.41
CA ALA A 349 15.13 -27.60 -5.10
C ALA A 349 14.18 -27.35 -6.28
N TRP A 350 14.72 -27.24 -7.51
CA TRP A 350 13.91 -27.10 -8.73
C TRP A 350 13.09 -28.36 -9.02
N ALA A 351 13.65 -29.55 -8.80
CA ALA A 351 12.95 -30.82 -8.95
C ALA A 351 11.77 -30.92 -7.98
N THR A 352 12.00 -30.59 -6.71
CA THR A 352 10.94 -30.58 -5.69
C THR A 352 9.85 -29.55 -6.02
N ALA A 353 10.22 -28.35 -6.49
CA ALA A 353 9.23 -27.35 -6.92
C ALA A 353 8.36 -27.85 -8.09
N VAL A 354 8.96 -28.50 -9.10
CA VAL A 354 8.24 -29.13 -10.21
C VAL A 354 7.30 -30.23 -9.73
N GLN A 355 7.77 -31.10 -8.82
CA GLN A 355 6.98 -32.20 -8.27
C GLN A 355 5.76 -31.68 -7.51
N LEU A 356 5.94 -30.73 -6.59
CA LEU A 356 4.87 -30.16 -5.78
C LEU A 356 3.90 -29.32 -6.62
N GLY A 357 4.41 -28.49 -7.55
CA GLY A 357 3.55 -27.70 -8.44
C GLY A 357 2.68 -28.58 -9.34
N SER A 358 3.23 -29.67 -9.86
CA SER A 358 2.43 -30.66 -10.60
C SER A 358 1.40 -31.35 -9.71
N ALA A 359 1.81 -31.75 -8.49
CA ALA A 359 0.94 -32.46 -7.55
C ALA A 359 -0.24 -31.59 -7.09
N LEU A 360 -0.04 -30.28 -6.95
CA LEU A 360 -1.05 -29.31 -6.54
C LEU A 360 -2.24 -29.26 -7.50
N PHE A 361 -1.98 -29.34 -8.81
CA PHE A 361 -3.03 -29.20 -9.82
C PHE A 361 -3.50 -30.53 -10.43
N THR A 362 -2.65 -31.55 -10.45
CA THR A 362 -2.91 -32.79 -11.20
C THR A 362 -2.95 -34.04 -10.31
N GLY A 363 -2.75 -33.87 -9.00
CA GLY A 363 -2.50 -34.97 -8.08
C GLY A 363 -1.14 -35.63 -8.30
N ALA A 364 -0.76 -36.50 -7.37
CA ALA A 364 0.49 -37.24 -7.43
C ALA A 364 0.38 -38.61 -6.77
N GLN A 365 1.16 -39.56 -7.27
CA GLN A 365 1.48 -40.78 -6.54
C GLN A 365 2.60 -40.51 -5.53
N PRO A 366 2.76 -41.36 -4.50
CA PRO A 366 3.85 -41.20 -3.53
C PRO A 366 5.21 -41.14 -4.22
N GLN A 367 6.01 -40.11 -3.93
CA GLN A 367 7.33 -39.90 -4.53
C GLN A 367 8.27 -39.18 -3.56
N GLU A 368 9.57 -39.38 -3.75
CA GLU A 368 10.60 -38.71 -2.94
C GLU A 368 10.86 -37.29 -3.46
N CYS A 369 10.91 -36.34 -2.54
CA CYS A 369 11.35 -34.97 -2.77
C CYS A 369 12.70 -34.74 -2.09
N HIS A 370 13.66 -34.23 -2.85
CA HIS A 370 15.03 -33.96 -2.41
C HIS A 370 15.24 -32.46 -2.24
N LEU A 371 15.84 -32.04 -1.13
CA LEU A 371 16.04 -30.62 -0.78
C LEU A 371 17.52 -30.29 -0.48
N GLY A 372 18.46 -31.06 -1.06
CA GLY A 372 19.89 -30.99 -0.77
C GLY A 372 20.34 -31.83 0.43
N GLU A 373 21.63 -31.70 0.83
CA GLU A 373 22.41 -32.49 1.81
C GLU A 373 21.61 -33.25 2.91
N GLY A 374 20.95 -34.35 2.53
CA GLY A 374 20.27 -35.29 3.45
C GLY A 374 18.79 -35.01 3.73
N PHE A 375 18.19 -33.95 3.19
CA PHE A 375 16.76 -33.68 3.32
C PHE A 375 15.98 -34.42 2.23
N VAL A 376 15.58 -35.65 2.53
CA VAL A 376 14.61 -36.41 1.75
C VAL A 376 13.27 -36.41 2.47
N ARG A 377 12.19 -36.09 1.76
CA ARG A 377 10.81 -36.13 2.26
C ARG A 377 9.93 -36.93 1.31
N GLN A 378 8.98 -37.65 1.88
CA GLN A 378 7.99 -38.38 1.10
C GLN A 378 6.80 -37.46 0.84
N LEU A 379 6.54 -37.13 -0.42
CA LEU A 379 5.26 -36.57 -0.82
C LEU A 379 4.23 -37.70 -0.80
N PRO A 380 3.17 -37.63 0.03
CA PRO A 380 2.11 -38.63 0.01
C PRO A 380 1.32 -38.60 -1.31
N ALA A 381 0.45 -39.59 -1.52
CA ALA A 381 -0.50 -39.53 -2.62
C ALA A 381 -1.43 -38.32 -2.43
N THR A 382 -1.58 -37.48 -3.45
CA THR A 382 -2.46 -36.30 -3.43
C THR A 382 -3.58 -36.45 -4.45
N PRO A 383 -4.82 -36.04 -4.13
CA PRO A 383 -5.93 -36.08 -5.08
C PRO A 383 -5.74 -35.05 -6.20
N ALA A 384 -6.35 -35.28 -7.34
CA ALA A 384 -6.41 -34.33 -8.45
C ALA A 384 -7.55 -33.31 -8.23
N GLU A 385 -7.42 -32.48 -7.21
CA GLU A 385 -8.38 -31.44 -6.84
C GLU A 385 -7.69 -30.06 -6.92
N PRO A 386 -7.58 -29.48 -8.14
CA PRO A 386 -6.84 -28.24 -8.34
C PRO A 386 -7.47 -27.07 -7.57
N PRO A 387 -6.68 -26.23 -6.88
CA PRO A 387 -7.18 -25.00 -6.29
C PRO A 387 -7.52 -23.95 -7.36
N ALA A 388 -8.33 -22.97 -6.97
CA ALA A 388 -8.55 -21.74 -7.73
C ALA A 388 -7.37 -20.77 -7.51
N ASP A 389 -6.18 -21.15 -7.98
CA ASP A 389 -4.95 -20.33 -7.89
C ASP A 389 -4.29 -20.26 -9.28
N ALA A 390 -4.64 -19.21 -10.03
CA ALA A 390 -4.23 -19.04 -11.41
C ALA A 390 -2.72 -18.78 -11.53
N ARG A 391 -2.12 -18.08 -10.56
CA ARG A 391 -0.69 -17.74 -10.62
C ARG A 391 0.20 -18.89 -10.17
N ALA A 392 -0.21 -19.68 -9.19
CA ALA A 392 0.50 -20.92 -8.86
C ALA A 392 0.46 -21.90 -10.05
N TRP A 393 -0.61 -21.90 -10.85
CA TRP A 393 -0.67 -22.69 -12.08
C TRP A 393 0.36 -22.23 -13.10
N LEU A 394 0.51 -20.90 -13.30
CA LEU A 394 1.54 -20.34 -14.18
C LEU A 394 2.95 -20.69 -13.69
N ASP A 395 3.23 -20.55 -12.40
CA ASP A 395 4.52 -20.93 -11.82
C ASP A 395 4.82 -22.42 -12.05
N ALA A 396 3.84 -23.30 -11.81
CA ALA A 396 3.96 -24.74 -12.04
C ALA A 396 4.23 -25.07 -13.52
N LEU A 397 3.53 -24.40 -14.44
CA LEU A 397 3.74 -24.58 -15.88
C LEU A 397 5.13 -24.09 -16.31
N TYR A 398 5.57 -22.92 -15.84
CA TYR A 398 6.90 -22.40 -16.15
C TYR A 398 8.00 -23.29 -15.62
N LEU A 399 7.91 -23.74 -14.36
CA LEU A 399 8.85 -24.72 -13.80
C LEU A 399 8.92 -25.99 -14.66
N ALA A 400 7.77 -26.53 -15.06
CA ALA A 400 7.70 -27.71 -15.92
C ALA A 400 8.33 -27.45 -17.32
N ALA A 401 8.12 -26.26 -17.90
CA ALA A 401 8.70 -25.85 -19.17
C ALA A 401 10.23 -25.71 -19.09
N VAL A 402 10.75 -24.99 -18.08
CA VAL A 402 12.20 -24.84 -17.84
C VAL A 402 12.86 -26.22 -17.67
N CYS A 403 12.22 -27.10 -16.89
CA CYS A 403 12.73 -28.44 -16.63
C CYS A 403 12.39 -29.48 -17.73
N ARG A 404 11.78 -29.05 -18.84
CA ARG A 404 11.36 -29.88 -20.00
C ARG A 404 10.54 -31.11 -19.65
N GLN A 405 9.67 -30.98 -18.66
CA GLN A 405 8.78 -32.06 -18.20
C GLN A 405 7.51 -32.13 -19.03
N LYS A 406 7.62 -32.60 -20.28
CA LYS A 406 6.52 -32.60 -21.27
C LYS A 406 5.25 -33.29 -20.75
N ASP A 407 5.38 -34.41 -20.05
CA ASP A 407 4.23 -35.13 -19.49
C ASP A 407 3.52 -34.33 -18.38
N ARG A 408 4.28 -33.56 -17.59
CA ARG A 408 3.72 -32.67 -16.55
C ARG A 408 3.03 -31.46 -17.18
N ILE A 409 3.62 -30.88 -18.23
CA ILE A 409 3.01 -29.79 -19.01
C ILE A 409 1.66 -30.24 -19.58
N GLY A 410 1.61 -31.43 -20.21
CA GLY A 410 0.37 -31.97 -20.76
C GLY A 410 -0.75 -32.09 -19.72
N ARG A 411 -0.44 -32.67 -18.55
CA ARG A 411 -1.42 -32.79 -17.45
C ARG A 411 -1.84 -31.44 -16.86
N LEU A 412 -0.92 -30.47 -16.74
CA LEU A 412 -1.26 -29.13 -16.28
C LEU A 412 -2.21 -28.43 -17.26
N CYS A 413 -2.08 -28.66 -18.57
CA CYS A 413 -2.98 -28.11 -19.58
C CYS A 413 -4.37 -28.77 -19.59
N GLU A 414 -4.56 -29.91 -18.92
CA GLU A 414 -5.87 -30.55 -18.73
C GLU A 414 -6.66 -29.96 -17.55
N VAL A 415 -6.04 -29.11 -16.72
CA VAL A 415 -6.72 -28.43 -15.61
C VAL A 415 -7.82 -27.51 -16.16
N PRO A 416 -9.09 -27.66 -15.74
CA PRO A 416 -10.17 -26.85 -16.27
C PRO A 416 -9.98 -25.35 -16.00
N LEU A 417 -10.03 -24.53 -17.05
CA LEU A 417 -9.95 -23.08 -16.93
C LEU A 417 -11.08 -22.50 -16.05
N GLU A 418 -12.25 -23.15 -16.02
CA GLU A 418 -13.36 -22.76 -15.14
C GLU A 418 -13.03 -22.89 -13.65
N THR A 419 -12.12 -23.78 -13.26
CA THR A 419 -11.62 -23.85 -11.87
C THR A 419 -10.72 -22.66 -11.57
N LEU A 420 -9.80 -22.33 -12.47
CA LEU A 420 -8.87 -21.21 -12.30
C LEU A 420 -9.59 -19.86 -12.35
N ARG A 421 -10.70 -19.76 -13.11
CA ARG A 421 -11.55 -18.55 -13.15
C ARG A 421 -12.21 -18.22 -11.81
N GLN A 422 -12.25 -19.15 -10.86
CA GLN A 422 -12.75 -18.90 -9.51
C GLN A 422 -11.77 -18.11 -8.65
N ASP A 423 -10.53 -17.90 -9.12
CA ASP A 423 -9.54 -17.03 -8.48
C ASP A 423 -9.94 -15.57 -8.67
N ASP A 424 -10.47 -14.94 -7.60
CA ASP A 424 -10.96 -13.56 -7.61
C ASP A 424 -9.87 -12.51 -7.31
N SER A 425 -8.61 -12.94 -7.22
CA SER A 425 -7.48 -12.08 -6.91
C SER A 425 -6.71 -11.59 -8.12
N VAL A 426 -6.89 -12.25 -9.27
CA VAL A 426 -6.14 -11.99 -10.50
C VAL A 426 -6.97 -11.18 -11.48
N ASP A 427 -6.29 -10.34 -12.27
CA ASP A 427 -6.91 -9.69 -13.42
C ASP A 427 -7.14 -10.68 -14.56
N GLU A 428 -8.09 -10.34 -15.43
CA GLU A 428 -8.54 -11.17 -16.55
C GLU A 428 -7.39 -11.60 -17.50
N TYR A 429 -6.36 -10.77 -17.67
CA TYR A 429 -5.21 -11.12 -18.52
C TYR A 429 -4.46 -12.37 -18.05
N VAL A 430 -4.45 -12.66 -16.74
CA VAL A 430 -3.79 -13.86 -16.22
C VAL A 430 -4.53 -15.10 -16.74
N LEU A 431 -5.86 -15.09 -16.74
CA LEU A 431 -6.68 -16.17 -17.26
C LEU A 431 -6.57 -16.31 -18.78
N HIS A 432 -6.58 -15.19 -19.52
CA HIS A 432 -6.31 -15.22 -20.97
C HIS A 432 -4.92 -15.77 -21.29
N TRP A 433 -3.92 -15.44 -20.47
CA TRP A 433 -2.57 -15.93 -20.66
C TRP A 433 -2.46 -17.44 -20.41
N ILE A 434 -3.09 -17.94 -19.34
CA ILE A 434 -3.22 -19.36 -19.06
C ILE A 434 -3.88 -20.08 -20.24
N ASP A 435 -5.01 -19.55 -20.72
CA ASP A 435 -5.75 -20.14 -21.84
C ASP A 435 -4.93 -20.17 -23.14
N THR A 436 -4.13 -19.13 -23.40
CA THR A 436 -3.17 -19.07 -24.51
C THR A 436 -2.14 -20.21 -24.40
N LEU A 437 -1.54 -20.37 -23.22
CA LEU A 437 -0.54 -21.41 -22.96
C LEU A 437 -1.14 -22.83 -23.05
N GLN A 438 -2.32 -23.06 -22.45
CA GLN A 438 -3.04 -24.34 -22.57
C GLN A 438 -3.33 -24.69 -24.03
N THR A 439 -3.78 -23.72 -24.81
CA THR A 439 -4.09 -23.88 -26.23
C THR A 439 -2.84 -24.24 -27.03
N TYR A 440 -1.73 -23.55 -26.79
CA TYR A 440 -0.44 -23.79 -27.43
C TYR A 440 0.12 -25.19 -27.11
N PHE A 441 0.25 -25.53 -25.82
CA PHE A 441 0.83 -26.81 -25.40
C PHE A 441 -0.04 -28.02 -25.73
N SER A 442 -1.35 -27.84 -25.86
CA SER A 442 -2.28 -28.88 -26.32
C SER A 442 -2.23 -29.13 -27.85
N GLY A 443 -1.40 -28.37 -28.59
CA GLY A 443 -1.26 -28.53 -30.03
C GLY A 443 -2.50 -28.11 -30.83
N ARG A 444 -3.26 -27.13 -30.34
CA ARG A 444 -4.40 -26.54 -31.05
C ARG A 444 -3.94 -25.66 -32.22
N SER A 445 -4.88 -25.12 -32.98
CA SER A 445 -4.54 -24.34 -34.16
C SER A 445 -3.81 -23.04 -33.78
N MET A 446 -2.88 -22.59 -34.62
CA MET A 446 -2.18 -21.33 -34.37
C MET A 446 -3.10 -20.12 -34.44
N ASP A 447 -4.21 -20.19 -35.18
CA ASP A 447 -5.21 -19.13 -35.23
C ASP A 447 -5.86 -18.96 -33.85
N ASP A 448 -6.23 -20.05 -33.18
CA ASP A 448 -6.78 -20.02 -31.81
C ASP A 448 -5.74 -19.47 -30.80
N VAL A 449 -4.46 -19.84 -30.95
CA VAL A 449 -3.38 -19.34 -30.09
C VAL A 449 -3.22 -17.82 -30.24
N VAL A 450 -3.26 -17.32 -31.48
CA VAL A 450 -3.12 -15.88 -31.76
C VAL A 450 -4.32 -15.10 -31.24
N GLU A 451 -5.54 -15.61 -31.41
CA GLU A 451 -6.75 -14.98 -30.88
C GLU A 451 -6.66 -14.77 -29.36
N LYS A 452 -6.29 -15.83 -28.62
CA LYS A 452 -6.17 -15.78 -27.15
C LYS A 452 -5.00 -14.92 -26.69
N LEU A 453 -3.90 -14.92 -27.44
CA LEU A 453 -2.77 -14.04 -27.17
C LEU A 453 -3.15 -12.57 -27.31
N LEU A 454 -3.92 -12.21 -28.35
CA LEU A 454 -4.42 -10.85 -28.52
C LEU A 454 -5.34 -10.45 -27.37
N ALA A 455 -6.26 -11.32 -26.94
CA ALA A 455 -7.11 -11.08 -25.77
C ALA A 455 -6.29 -10.88 -24.49
N THR A 456 -5.18 -11.62 -24.33
CA THR A 456 -4.23 -11.45 -23.22
C THR A 456 -3.57 -10.06 -23.27
N MET A 457 -3.08 -9.65 -24.44
CA MET A 457 -2.42 -8.35 -24.61
C MET A 457 -3.39 -7.20 -24.33
N GLU A 458 -4.63 -7.28 -24.82
CA GLU A 458 -5.66 -6.26 -24.61
C GLU A 458 -6.03 -6.10 -23.13
N SER A 459 -6.28 -7.21 -22.43
CA SER A 459 -6.65 -7.15 -21.00
C SER A 459 -5.46 -6.88 -20.06
N SER A 460 -4.22 -6.92 -20.55
CA SER A 460 -3.02 -6.52 -19.80
C SER A 460 -2.75 -5.00 -19.82
N MET A 461 -3.52 -4.24 -20.61
CA MET A 461 -3.35 -2.79 -20.74
C MET A 461 -3.68 -2.06 -19.43
N PRO A 462 -3.00 -0.94 -19.10
CA PRO A 462 -3.15 -0.26 -17.80
C PRO A 462 -4.57 0.17 -17.42
N ASP A 463 -5.46 0.33 -18.39
CA ASP A 463 -6.85 0.76 -18.17
C ASP A 463 -7.79 -0.42 -17.87
N ALA A 464 -7.37 -1.65 -18.16
CA ALA A 464 -8.12 -2.88 -17.88
C ALA A 464 -7.78 -3.50 -16.50
N LEU A 465 -6.68 -3.07 -15.88
CA LEU A 465 -6.20 -3.62 -14.60
C LEU A 465 -7.03 -3.13 -13.41
N THR A 466 -7.45 -4.09 -12.59
CA THR A 466 -8.23 -3.90 -11.36
C THR A 466 -7.44 -4.31 -10.12
N HIS A 467 -6.60 -5.34 -10.21
CA HIS A 467 -5.92 -5.96 -9.07
C HIS A 467 -4.41 -5.70 -9.08
N ALA A 468 -3.70 -6.06 -10.14
CA ALA A 468 -2.25 -6.03 -10.17
C ALA A 468 -1.69 -4.60 -10.35
N PRO A 469 -0.58 -4.24 -9.68
CA PRO A 469 0.10 -2.98 -9.91
C PRO A 469 0.54 -2.83 -11.37
N LYS A 470 0.27 -1.68 -11.99
CA LYS A 470 0.59 -1.40 -13.40
C LYS A 470 2.06 -1.68 -13.74
N ASP A 471 2.96 -1.23 -12.87
CA ASP A 471 4.40 -1.45 -13.05
C ASP A 471 4.77 -2.92 -12.94
N PHE A 472 4.11 -3.70 -12.08
CA PHE A 472 4.35 -5.14 -12.00
C PHE A 472 3.87 -5.84 -13.27
N VAL A 473 2.67 -5.52 -13.75
CA VAL A 473 2.15 -6.10 -15.00
C VAL A 473 3.08 -5.77 -16.17
N ASN A 474 3.43 -4.50 -16.34
CA ASN A 474 4.27 -4.08 -17.46
C ASN A 474 5.69 -4.69 -17.39
N ARG A 475 6.32 -4.68 -16.21
CA ARG A 475 7.74 -5.02 -16.09
C ARG A 475 8.01 -6.49 -15.80
N ILE A 476 7.01 -7.23 -15.29
CA ILE A 476 7.15 -8.65 -14.93
C ILE A 476 6.20 -9.52 -15.75
N ASP A 477 4.89 -9.38 -15.60
CA ASP A 477 3.94 -10.35 -16.17
C ASP A 477 3.78 -10.25 -17.70
N TYR A 478 3.94 -9.05 -18.28
CA TYR A 478 3.87 -8.82 -19.72
C TYR A 478 5.09 -9.35 -20.47
N GLN A 479 6.23 -9.49 -19.80
CA GLN A 479 7.49 -9.90 -20.43
C GLN A 479 7.45 -11.29 -21.07
N PRO A 480 6.97 -12.36 -20.41
CA PRO A 480 6.78 -13.66 -21.08
C PRO A 480 5.76 -13.61 -22.23
N ILE A 481 4.72 -12.77 -22.14
CA ILE A 481 3.73 -12.59 -23.22
C ILE A 481 4.41 -12.00 -24.46
N ALA A 482 5.21 -10.94 -24.28
CA ALA A 482 5.97 -10.31 -25.36
C ALA A 482 6.97 -11.28 -26.01
N LEU A 483 7.68 -12.07 -25.21
CA LEU A 483 8.60 -13.10 -25.69
C LEU A 483 7.88 -14.20 -26.48
N PHE A 484 6.75 -14.67 -25.96
CA PHE A 484 5.94 -15.68 -26.62
C PHE A 484 5.40 -15.21 -27.96
N HIS A 485 4.95 -13.96 -28.07
CA HIS A 485 4.56 -13.35 -29.34
C HIS A 485 5.69 -13.45 -30.39
N ARG A 486 6.94 -13.13 -30.00
CA ARG A 486 8.10 -13.24 -30.90
C ARG A 486 8.43 -14.67 -31.27
N LEU A 487 8.29 -15.59 -30.31
CA LEU A 487 8.49 -17.02 -30.54
C LEU A 487 7.53 -17.56 -31.60
N ILE A 488 6.23 -17.32 -31.45
CA ILE A 488 5.22 -17.82 -32.40
C ILE A 488 5.29 -17.13 -33.76
N ALA A 489 5.71 -15.86 -33.81
CA ALA A 489 5.95 -15.11 -35.04
C ALA A 489 7.24 -15.57 -35.77
N ARG A 490 8.06 -16.44 -35.16
CA ARG A 490 9.37 -16.87 -35.67
C ARG A 490 10.34 -15.72 -35.94
N ASP A 491 10.22 -14.67 -35.14
CA ASP A 491 11.01 -13.44 -35.25
C ASP A 491 12.30 -13.57 -34.42
N HIS A 492 13.28 -14.29 -34.98
CA HIS A 492 14.50 -14.71 -34.27
C HIS A 492 15.34 -13.52 -33.80
N ASP A 493 15.50 -12.50 -34.66
CA ASP A 493 16.32 -11.32 -34.35
C ASP A 493 15.68 -10.47 -33.26
N THR A 494 14.35 -10.28 -33.33
CA THR A 494 13.65 -9.46 -32.32
C THR A 494 13.51 -10.21 -31.00
N PHE A 495 13.40 -11.55 -31.01
CA PHE A 495 13.32 -12.36 -29.78
C PHE A 495 14.51 -12.09 -28.85
N ALA A 496 15.74 -12.14 -29.36
CA ALA A 496 16.94 -11.92 -28.54
C ALA A 496 16.96 -10.52 -27.90
N LYS A 497 16.53 -9.50 -28.66
CA LYS A 497 16.41 -8.13 -28.15
C LYS A 497 15.33 -8.01 -27.08
N THR A 498 14.14 -8.57 -27.33
CA THR A 498 13.03 -8.59 -26.36
C THR A 498 13.41 -9.35 -25.10
N LEU A 499 14.23 -10.40 -25.20
CA LEU A 499 14.74 -11.11 -24.02
C LEU A 499 15.67 -10.24 -23.18
N ALA A 500 16.60 -9.52 -23.81
CA ALA A 500 17.46 -8.58 -23.10
C ALA A 500 16.64 -7.45 -22.41
N GLU A 501 15.61 -6.93 -23.09
CA GLU A 501 14.68 -5.93 -22.53
C GLU A 501 13.90 -6.50 -21.33
N ALA A 502 13.36 -7.71 -21.45
CA ALA A 502 12.65 -8.39 -20.36
C ALA A 502 13.51 -8.56 -19.10
N LEU A 503 14.79 -8.89 -19.27
CA LEU A 503 15.72 -9.03 -18.16
C LEU A 503 16.11 -7.67 -17.54
N ALA A 504 16.21 -6.61 -18.36
CA ALA A 504 16.41 -5.26 -17.87
C ALA A 504 15.19 -4.77 -17.07
N GLU A 505 13.97 -5.09 -17.50
CA GLU A 505 12.74 -4.78 -16.76
C GLU A 505 12.67 -5.53 -15.44
N HIS A 506 13.00 -6.82 -15.44
CA HIS A 506 13.11 -7.63 -14.21
C HIS A 506 14.14 -7.02 -13.25
N ALA A 507 15.34 -6.70 -13.74
CA ALA A 507 16.39 -6.07 -12.94
C ALA A 507 15.95 -4.75 -12.33
N GLY A 508 15.32 -3.88 -13.13
CA GLY A 508 14.90 -2.58 -12.65
C GLY A 508 13.64 -2.61 -11.77
N TYR A 509 12.80 -3.64 -11.86
CA TYR A 509 11.64 -3.81 -10.96
C TYR A 509 12.10 -4.30 -9.59
N TRP A 510 12.99 -5.29 -9.56
CA TRP A 510 13.47 -5.86 -8.30
C TRP A 510 14.60 -5.06 -7.65
N GLY A 511 15.43 -4.36 -8.42
CA GLY A 511 16.58 -3.62 -7.89
C GLY A 511 17.48 -4.51 -7.03
N GLU A 512 17.82 -4.01 -5.83
CA GLU A 512 18.62 -4.73 -4.82
C GLU A 512 17.77 -5.65 -3.92
N SER A 513 16.52 -5.95 -4.29
CA SER A 513 15.61 -6.74 -3.45
C SER A 513 16.23 -8.09 -3.07
N PRO A 514 16.19 -8.47 -1.78
CA PRO A 514 16.66 -9.76 -1.33
C PRO A 514 15.71 -10.92 -1.68
N ALA A 515 14.51 -10.62 -2.21
CA ALA A 515 13.46 -11.59 -2.42
C ALA A 515 13.89 -12.73 -3.37
N PRO A 516 13.48 -13.99 -3.11
CA PRO A 516 13.83 -15.10 -3.99
C PRO A 516 13.45 -14.86 -5.46
N ARG A 517 12.24 -14.36 -5.75
CA ARG A 517 11.84 -14.10 -7.16
C ARG A 517 12.70 -13.06 -7.88
N ALA A 518 13.41 -12.19 -7.17
CA ALA A 518 14.37 -11.28 -7.80
C ALA A 518 15.53 -12.02 -8.47
N ARG A 519 15.86 -13.24 -8.02
CA ARG A 519 17.04 -14.00 -8.49
C ARG A 519 16.87 -14.65 -9.86
N VAL A 520 15.62 -14.94 -10.26
CA VAL A 520 15.33 -15.65 -11.52
C VAL A 520 14.09 -15.06 -12.16
N ALA A 521 14.21 -14.66 -13.43
CA ALA A 521 13.08 -14.23 -14.24
C ALA A 521 12.33 -15.46 -14.79
N LEU A 522 11.50 -16.10 -13.96
CA LEU A 522 10.94 -17.44 -14.25
C LEU A 522 10.15 -17.52 -15.57
N GLY A 523 9.26 -16.56 -15.83
CA GLY A 523 8.50 -16.47 -17.09
C GLY A 523 9.42 -16.32 -18.31
N PRO A 524 10.29 -15.28 -18.34
CA PRO A 524 11.31 -15.15 -19.39
C PRO A 524 12.22 -16.36 -19.55
N LEU A 525 12.63 -17.02 -18.46
CA LEU A 525 13.42 -18.25 -18.49
C LEU A 525 12.66 -19.41 -19.15
N ALA A 526 11.37 -19.56 -18.88
CA ALA A 526 10.53 -20.57 -19.53
C ALA A 526 10.44 -20.31 -21.04
N MET A 527 10.20 -19.05 -21.45
CA MET A 527 10.14 -18.68 -22.87
C MET A 527 11.50 -18.85 -23.56
N ALA A 528 12.59 -18.47 -22.92
CA ALA A 528 13.95 -18.67 -23.42
C ALA A 528 14.31 -20.17 -23.55
N SER A 529 13.85 -21.00 -22.62
CA SER A 529 14.04 -22.46 -22.68
C SER A 529 13.30 -23.07 -23.86
N LEU A 530 12.07 -22.63 -24.14
CA LEU A 530 11.33 -23.04 -25.34
C LEU A 530 12.04 -22.56 -26.61
N ALA A 531 12.44 -21.29 -26.67
CA ALA A 531 13.12 -20.70 -27.82
C ALA A 531 14.44 -21.42 -28.14
N TYR A 532 15.22 -21.76 -27.11
CA TYR A 532 16.44 -22.55 -27.25
C TYR A 532 16.16 -23.93 -27.89
N ASP A 533 15.10 -24.61 -27.43
CA ASP A 533 14.70 -25.91 -28.00
C ASP A 533 14.18 -25.78 -29.47
N TYR A 534 13.79 -24.57 -29.90
CA TYR A 534 13.47 -24.22 -31.30
C TYR A 534 14.64 -23.56 -32.06
N GLU A 535 15.86 -23.65 -31.54
CA GLU A 535 17.09 -23.14 -32.18
C GLU A 535 17.15 -21.60 -32.34
N PHE A 536 16.41 -20.85 -31.52
CA PHE A 536 16.54 -19.39 -31.47
C PHE A 536 17.87 -18.97 -30.83
N PRO A 537 18.45 -17.82 -31.24
CA PRO A 537 19.64 -17.28 -30.59
C PRO A 537 19.30 -16.80 -29.18
N VAL A 538 19.81 -17.51 -28.17
CA VAL A 538 19.67 -17.15 -26.76
C VAL A 538 21.05 -17.04 -26.13
N ASP A 539 21.40 -15.85 -25.65
CA ASP A 539 22.65 -15.61 -24.95
C ASP A 539 22.58 -16.19 -23.52
N THR A 540 23.34 -17.26 -23.29
CA THR A 540 23.38 -18.00 -22.03
C THR A 540 24.14 -17.29 -20.91
N THR A 541 24.77 -16.15 -21.21
CA THR A 541 25.53 -15.34 -20.23
C THR A 541 24.69 -14.25 -19.56
N GLN A 542 23.45 -14.08 -19.99
CA GLN A 542 22.52 -13.09 -19.46
C GLN A 542 22.19 -13.35 -17.97
N PRO A 543 22.06 -12.30 -17.15
CA PRO A 543 21.71 -12.43 -15.73
C PRO A 543 20.26 -12.93 -15.56
N TYR A 544 19.94 -13.45 -14.37
CA TYR A 544 18.61 -13.98 -14.00
C TYR A 544 18.12 -15.19 -14.80
N LEU A 545 18.94 -15.72 -15.73
CA LEU A 545 18.70 -16.94 -16.49
C LEU A 545 19.74 -18.00 -16.10
N PRO A 546 19.43 -18.95 -15.20
CA PRO A 546 20.38 -19.98 -14.83
C PRO A 546 20.75 -20.85 -16.03
N MET A 547 22.00 -20.70 -16.48
CA MET A 547 22.52 -21.27 -17.72
C MET A 547 22.20 -22.76 -17.89
N TYR A 548 22.44 -23.59 -16.87
CA TYR A 548 22.25 -25.04 -16.97
C TYR A 548 20.78 -25.47 -16.96
N LEU A 549 19.89 -24.63 -16.41
CA LEU A 549 18.44 -24.81 -16.57
C LEU A 549 18.00 -24.41 -17.98
N LEU A 550 18.61 -23.38 -18.56
CA LEU A 550 18.25 -22.87 -19.89
C LEU A 550 18.75 -23.77 -21.02
N ASN A 551 20.00 -24.23 -21.00
CA ASN A 551 20.65 -24.88 -22.14
C ASN A 551 20.57 -26.42 -22.17
N ARG A 552 19.89 -27.03 -21.18
CA ARG A 552 19.71 -28.49 -21.04
C ARG A 552 20.99 -29.28 -20.70
N GLU A 553 22.12 -28.64 -20.43
CA GLU A 553 23.37 -29.30 -19.99
C GLU A 553 23.29 -29.68 -18.50
N ARG A 554 22.36 -30.58 -18.24
CA ARG A 554 21.86 -30.93 -16.94
C ARG A 554 22.83 -31.81 -16.15
N ILE A 555 22.81 -31.67 -14.82
CA ILE A 555 23.65 -32.45 -13.90
C ILE A 555 22.94 -33.74 -13.41
N GLU A 556 21.60 -33.84 -13.43
CA GLU A 556 20.82 -35.02 -12.91
C GLU A 556 19.51 -35.33 -13.69
N VAL A 557 18.67 -36.28 -13.25
CA VAL A 557 17.32 -36.60 -13.82
C VAL A 557 16.23 -36.14 -12.84
N ILE A 558 15.12 -35.54 -13.31
CA ILE A 558 14.07 -34.94 -12.46
C ILE A 558 13.03 -36.05 -12.42
N PRO A 559 12.65 -36.54 -11.24
CA PRO A 559 11.68 -37.62 -11.11
C PRO A 559 10.29 -37.25 -11.64
#